data_AF-F7B6Y0-F1
#
_entry.id   AF-F7B6Y0-F1
#
_cell.length_a   1.000
_cell.length_b   1.000
_cell.length_c   1.000
_cell.angle_alpha   90.00
_cell.angle_beta   90.00
_cell.angle_gamma   90.00
#
_symmetry.space_group_name_H-M   'P 1'
#
loop_
_entity.id
_entity.type
_entity.pdbx_description
1 polymer ?
#
loop_
_entity_poly.entity_id
_entity_poly.type
_entity_poly.pdbx_seq_one_letter_code
_entity_poly.pdbx_strand_id
1 'polypeptide(L)'
;MEKLPLCFLVIMSLSHALAQTDLSGKAFVFPKQSEDSYVTLIPHLEKSLNAFTVCLKVYTELTRNPNVLDWRGLNFEKKGYVVIKPKLWI
;
A
#
# COMPACT_ATOMS: atom_id res chain seq x y z
N MET A 1 -16.54 -28.02 36.69
CA MET A 1 -15.98 -28.35 35.36
C MET A 1 -16.21 -27.17 34.41
N GLU A 2 -15.67 -25.99 34.74
CA GLU A 2 -16.02 -24.72 34.08
C GLU A 2 -14.82 -23.95 33.48
N LYS A 3 -13.63 -24.56 33.40
CA LYS A 3 -12.43 -23.92 32.83
C LYS A 3 -12.38 -23.96 31.29
N LEU A 4 -13.01 -24.98 30.69
CA LEU A 4 -13.07 -25.16 29.24
C LEU A 4 -13.81 -24.02 28.51
N PRO A 5 -14.97 -23.51 28.96
CA PRO A 5 -15.69 -22.44 28.25
C PRO A 5 -14.94 -21.11 28.22
N LEU A 6 -14.15 -20.80 29.26
CA LEU A 6 -13.39 -19.56 29.32
C LEU A 6 -12.27 -19.54 28.26
N CYS A 7 -11.58 -20.67 28.08
CA CYS A 7 -10.56 -20.80 27.05
C CYS A 7 -11.13 -20.66 25.63
N PHE A 8 -12.32 -21.23 25.36
CA PHE A 8 -12.98 -21.08 24.07
C PHE A 8 -13.32 -19.62 23.74
N LEU A 9 -13.77 -18.83 24.74
CA LEU A 9 -14.06 -17.40 24.55
C LEU A 9 -12.79 -16.59 24.24
N VAL A 10 -11.68 -16.90 24.91
CA VAL A 10 -10.37 -16.26 24.64
C VAL A 10 -9.89 -16.56 23.22
N ILE A 11 -9.98 -17.81 22.76
CA ILE A 11 -9.54 -18.22 21.42
C ILE A 11 -10.36 -17.53 20.32
N MET A 12 -11.68 -17.39 20.50
CA MET A 12 -12.55 -16.68 19.56
C MET A 12 -12.18 -15.19 19.43
N SER A 13 -11.84 -14.53 20.55
CA SER A 13 -11.42 -13.12 20.54
C SER A 13 -10.08 -12.90 19.83
N LEU A 14 -9.13 -13.84 19.99
CA LEU A 14 -7.79 -13.74 19.40
C LEU A 14 -7.79 -13.96 17.89
N SER A 15 -8.75 -14.75 17.38
CA SER A 15 -8.90 -15.07 15.96
C SER A 15 -9.16 -13.81 15.11
N HIS A 16 -9.88 -12.83 15.65
CA HIS A 16 -10.19 -11.58 14.96
C HIS A 16 -8.97 -10.65 14.86
N ALA A 17 -8.09 -10.64 15.87
CA ALA A 17 -6.89 -9.81 15.91
C ALA A 17 -5.80 -10.27 14.92
N LEU A 18 -5.73 -11.58 14.65
CA LEU A 18 -4.75 -12.17 13.74
C LEU A 18 -5.23 -12.26 12.27
N ALA A 19 -6.49 -11.94 12.00
CA ALA A 19 -7.07 -12.04 10.66
C ALA A 19 -6.70 -10.87 9.72
N GLN A 20 -5.84 -9.94 10.14
CA GLN A 20 -5.31 -8.89 9.26
C GLN A 20 -4.42 -9.52 8.18
N THR A 21 -5.02 -9.74 7.01
CA THR A 21 -4.29 -10.16 5.82
C THR A 21 -3.80 -8.91 5.08
N ASP A 22 -2.50 -8.81 4.90
CA ASP A 22 -1.91 -7.78 4.06
C ASP A 22 -2.07 -8.16 2.56
N LEU A 23 -1.42 -7.37 1.70
CA LEU A 23 -1.36 -7.63 0.27
C LEU A 23 -0.17 -8.52 -0.12
N SER A 24 0.50 -9.17 0.84
CA SER A 24 1.63 -10.04 0.57
C SER A 24 1.20 -11.21 -0.32
N GLY A 25 1.97 -11.47 -1.37
CA GLY A 25 1.67 -12.51 -2.36
C GLY A 25 0.46 -12.23 -3.27
N LYS A 26 -0.20 -11.08 -3.14
CA LYS A 26 -1.32 -10.67 -4.00
C LYS A 26 -0.83 -9.69 -5.07
N ALA A 27 -1.49 -9.72 -6.24
CA ALA A 27 -1.19 -8.82 -7.34
C ALA A 27 -2.48 -8.34 -8.01
N PHE A 28 -2.48 -7.09 -8.48
CA PHE A 28 -3.53 -6.58 -9.35
C PHE A 28 -3.13 -6.85 -10.80
N VAL A 29 -4.05 -7.47 -11.55
CA VAL A 29 -3.81 -7.87 -12.93
C VAL A 29 -4.67 -7.03 -13.86
N PHE A 30 -4.02 -6.38 -14.81
CA PHE A 30 -4.67 -5.63 -15.89
C PHE A 30 -4.55 -6.46 -17.18
N PRO A 31 -5.59 -7.22 -17.56
CA PRO A 31 -5.49 -8.21 -18.64
C PRO A 31 -5.35 -7.59 -20.02
N LYS A 32 -5.68 -6.30 -20.16
CA LYS A 32 -5.61 -5.55 -21.41
C LYS A 32 -5.06 -4.16 -21.14
N GLN A 33 -4.28 -3.64 -22.08
CA GLN A 33 -3.89 -2.25 -22.10
C GLN A 33 -5.12 -1.33 -22.17
N SER A 34 -5.19 -0.40 -21.22
CA SER A 34 -6.21 0.64 -21.16
C SER A 34 -5.59 1.90 -20.56
N GLU A 35 -6.16 3.06 -20.91
CA GLU A 35 -5.72 4.38 -20.43
C GLU A 35 -6.46 4.80 -19.14
N ASP A 36 -7.49 4.05 -18.74
CA ASP A 36 -8.44 4.38 -17.67
C ASP A 36 -8.67 3.24 -16.66
N SER A 37 -7.97 2.12 -16.80
CA SER A 37 -8.04 1.02 -15.84
C SER A 37 -7.08 1.28 -14.68
N TYR A 38 -7.64 1.46 -13.49
CA TYR A 38 -6.87 1.69 -12.28
C TYR A 38 -7.51 1.01 -11.07
N VAL A 39 -6.69 0.80 -10.03
CA VAL A 39 -7.13 0.38 -8.70
C VAL A 39 -6.72 1.44 -7.71
N THR A 40 -7.62 1.79 -6.79
CA THR A 40 -7.31 2.70 -5.69
C THR A 40 -6.91 1.90 -4.46
N LEU A 41 -5.72 2.18 -3.92
CA LEU A 41 -5.26 1.61 -2.67
C LEU A 41 -5.49 2.62 -1.54
N ILE A 42 -6.37 2.26 -0.60
CA ILE A 42 -6.69 3.07 0.57
C ILE A 42 -6.13 2.33 1.80
N PRO A 43 -4.94 2.70 2.30
CA PRO A 43 -4.39 2.10 3.51
C PRO A 43 -5.21 2.54 4.73
N HIS A 44 -5.42 1.62 5.67
CA HIS A 44 -6.01 1.98 6.96
C HIS A 44 -4.97 2.70 7.81
N LEU A 45 -5.03 4.04 7.81
CA LEU A 45 -4.13 4.91 8.54
C LEU A 45 -4.86 5.49 9.74
N GLU A 46 -4.40 5.20 10.96
CA GLU A 46 -4.96 5.82 12.17
C GLU A 46 -4.63 7.33 12.25
N LYS A 47 -3.57 7.77 11.57
CA LYS A 47 -3.10 9.16 11.53
C LYS A 47 -2.64 9.53 10.13
N SER A 48 -2.78 10.81 9.76
CA SER A 48 -2.26 11.33 8.49
C SER A 48 -0.74 11.19 8.41
N LEU A 49 -0.22 10.77 7.25
CA LEU A 49 1.21 10.70 7.00
C LEU A 49 1.72 12.08 6.53
N ASN A 50 2.79 12.57 7.15
CA ASN A 50 3.48 13.80 6.70
C ASN A 50 4.35 13.55 5.46
N ALA A 51 4.87 12.33 5.34
CA ALA A 51 5.66 11.86 4.20
C ALA A 51 5.44 10.35 4.07
N PHE A 52 5.53 9.83 2.84
CA PHE A 52 5.44 8.41 2.57
C PHE A 52 6.30 8.06 1.35
N THR A 53 6.70 6.79 1.29
CA THR A 53 7.39 6.21 0.14
C THR A 53 6.57 5.04 -0.35
N VAL A 54 6.47 4.88 -1.67
CA VAL A 54 5.76 3.76 -2.29
C VAL A 54 6.75 2.88 -3.03
N CYS A 55 6.75 1.58 -2.69
CA CYS A 55 7.51 0.55 -3.40
C CYS A 55 6.55 -0.32 -4.19
N LEU A 56 6.81 -0.49 -5.49
CA LEU A 56 5.96 -1.26 -6.39
C LEU A 56 6.79 -2.29 -7.13
N LYS A 57 6.23 -3.47 -7.34
CA LYS A 57 6.79 -4.50 -8.20
C LYS A 57 5.86 -4.67 -9.40
N VAL A 58 6.34 -4.31 -10.58
CA VAL A 58 5.54 -4.33 -11.81
C VAL A 58 6.11 -5.32 -12.79
N TYR A 59 5.21 -6.12 -13.35
CA TYR A 59 5.48 -7.02 -14.45
C TYR A 59 4.61 -6.61 -15.62
N THR A 60 5.18 -6.46 -16.79
CA THR A 60 4.46 -6.02 -17.98
C THR A 60 5.10 -6.62 -19.23
N GLU A 61 4.24 -7.05 -20.16
CA GLU A 61 4.64 -7.49 -21.50
C GLU A 61 4.63 -6.32 -22.50
N LEU A 62 4.29 -5.11 -22.05
CA LEU A 62 4.29 -3.93 -22.90
C LEU A 62 5.72 -3.51 -23.22
N THR A 63 5.97 -3.20 -24.49
CA THR A 63 7.26 -2.67 -24.95
C THR A 63 7.53 -1.24 -24.48
N ARG A 64 6.46 -0.47 -24.21
CA ARG A 64 6.55 0.89 -23.66
C ARG A 64 6.38 0.85 -22.14
N ASN A 65 7.08 1.74 -21.43
CA ASN A 65 6.90 1.91 -19.99
C ASN A 65 5.46 2.31 -19.69
N PRO A 66 4.68 1.50 -18.96
CA PRO A 66 3.33 1.88 -18.56
C PRO A 66 3.40 2.96 -17.47
N ASN A 67 2.36 3.78 -17.37
CA ASN A 67 2.16 4.57 -16.17
C ASN A 67 1.66 3.67 -15.05
N VAL A 68 2.42 3.55 -13.97
CA VAL A 68 2.16 2.61 -12.88
C VAL A 68 1.45 3.27 -11.70
N LEU A 69 1.66 4.57 -11.49
CA LEU A 69 1.12 5.26 -10.33
C LEU A 69 0.61 6.65 -10.70
N ASP A 70 -0.63 6.92 -10.31
CA ASP A 70 -1.27 8.23 -10.45
C ASP A 70 -1.39 8.94 -9.10
N TRP A 71 -0.68 10.06 -8.96
CA TRP A 71 -0.68 10.87 -7.75
C TRP A 71 -1.96 11.71 -7.58
N ARG A 72 -2.81 11.83 -8.62
CA ARG A 72 -4.02 12.67 -8.58
C ARG A 72 -5.06 12.18 -7.58
N GLY A 73 -5.06 10.89 -7.25
CA GLY A 73 -5.95 10.30 -6.25
C GLY A 73 -5.49 10.49 -4.80
N LEU A 74 -4.30 11.05 -4.57
CA LEU A 74 -3.80 11.28 -3.22
C LEU A 74 -4.30 12.62 -2.69
N ASN A 75 -4.81 12.61 -1.46
CA ASN A 75 -5.06 13.83 -0.71
C ASN A 75 -3.77 14.20 0.05
N PHE A 76 -2.97 15.14 -0.49
CA PHE A 76 -1.70 15.56 0.09
C PHE A 76 -1.50 17.07 0.02
N GLU A 77 -0.76 17.61 0.98
CA GLU A 77 -0.31 19.00 0.97
C GLU A 77 1.07 19.07 0.28
N LYS A 78 1.18 19.80 -0.84
CA LYS A 78 2.45 20.03 -1.53
C LYS A 78 3.31 21.01 -0.73
N LYS A 79 4.25 20.49 0.06
CA LYS A 79 5.32 21.30 0.66
C LYS A 79 6.51 21.32 -0.28
N GLY A 80 6.70 22.40 -1.02
CA GLY A 80 7.85 22.58 -1.89
C GLY A 80 9.13 22.66 -1.05
N TYR A 81 10.07 21.76 -1.27
CA TYR A 81 11.41 21.83 -0.69
C TYR A 81 12.45 21.84 -1.79
N VAL A 82 13.44 22.72 -1.66
CA VAL A 82 14.56 22.84 -2.61
C VAL A 82 15.68 21.93 -2.11
N VAL A 83 16.01 20.89 -2.87
CA VAL A 83 17.19 20.06 -2.60
C VAL A 83 18.35 20.60 -3.41
N ILE A 84 19.26 21.30 -2.73
CA ILE A 84 20.53 21.68 -3.33
C ILE A 84 21.46 20.48 -3.16
N LYS A 85 21.72 19.71 -4.22
CA LYS A 85 22.79 18.71 -4.18
C LYS A 85 24.14 19.44 -4.27
N PRO A 86 24.99 19.42 -3.23
CA PRO A 86 26.30 20.02 -3.31
C PRO A 86 27.13 19.28 -4.36
N LYS A 87 27.92 20.04 -5.13
CA LYS A 87 28.85 19.50 -6.11
C LYS A 87 29.92 18.70 -5.35
N LEU A 88 29.81 17.38 -5.42
CA LEU A 88 30.85 16.50 -4.93
C LEU A 88 32.02 16.65 -5.92
N TRP A 89 33.16 17.13 -5.43
CA TRP A 89 34.46 17.25 -6.11
C TRP A 89 34.67 18.51 -6.99
N ILE A 90 35.76 19.21 -6.68
CA ILE A 90 36.39 20.32 -7.43
C ILE A 90 37.49 19.74 -8.30
#